data_AF-A0A957PAH2-F1
#
_entry.id   AF-A0A957PAH2-F1
#
_cell.length_a   1.000
_cell.length_b   1.000
_cell.length_c   1.000
_cell.angle_alpha   90.00
_cell.angle_beta   90.00
_cell.angle_gamma   90.00
#
_symmetry.space_group_name_H-M   'P 1'
#
loop_
_entity.id
_entity.type
_entity.pdbx_description
1 polymer ?
#
loop_
_entity_poly.entity_id
_entity_poly.type
_entity_poly.pdbx_seq_one_letter_code
_entity_poly.pdbx_strand_id
1 'polypeptide(L)'
;MVYTEGNGDTRPILLIDTDHRELHVFTTNTGSGGEIRHKTSSLDSISFPAGEGDLFIGQSGDNKINNPTSTKQNVNAASGIVVLASSQTTDYYYHNYIDLGGGSGGGGGPTNQPPVVSAGPDQAVTLPAAATLSGVASDDGLPNPPASLITTWSQQSGPGSVTFANANSANTSASFTQAGTYVLRLTANDGSLTSFDEATITVNDASGGGGGSALTFAAVADTLVKSSSATSNYGADSVLRLRGGSEPLYNSYLQFNVSGLSGAVQSAKLRLYVTDGSDVGGAVYAVSNNGSDNAPWTEGGVTWANAPVISGGPLTTLGAINADQWAEYDVTAAISGNGLFSFGLNTSSSNSAYFSSKEGANPPQLVITVDSGSGGGPTNQPPTVNAGADQTITLPSGATLAGVVND
;
A
#
# COMPACT_ATOMS: atom_id res chain seq x y z
N MET A 1 58.15 -2.27 -8.90
CA MET A 1 57.73 -2.34 -7.48
C MET A 1 56.24 -2.02 -7.44
N VAL A 2 55.43 -2.90 -6.87
CA VAL A 2 53.95 -2.77 -6.89
C VAL A 2 53.46 -1.91 -5.72
N TYR A 3 54.15 -1.96 -4.57
CA TYR A 3 54.00 -1.06 -3.42
C TYR A 3 55.34 -0.89 -2.70
N THR A 4 55.55 0.23 -2.00
CA THR A 4 56.68 0.45 -1.09
C THR A 4 56.18 0.37 0.36
N GLU A 5 57.03 -0.07 1.30
CA GLU A 5 56.72 -0.04 2.75
C GLU A 5 56.26 1.34 3.22
N GLY A 6 56.63 2.42 2.50
CA GLY A 6 56.23 3.79 2.80
C GLY A 6 54.72 4.08 2.73
N ASN A 7 53.92 3.22 2.08
CA ASN A 7 52.47 3.39 1.99
C ASN A 7 51.68 2.58 3.04
N GLY A 8 52.35 1.78 3.87
CA GLY A 8 51.71 0.97 4.91
C GLY A 8 50.85 -0.19 4.40
N ASP A 9 50.96 -0.54 3.11
CA ASP A 9 50.20 -1.64 2.48
C ASP A 9 50.78 -3.01 2.85
N THR A 10 49.91 -3.92 3.27
CA THR A 10 50.24 -5.29 3.69
C THR A 10 49.23 -6.29 3.14
N ARG A 11 49.51 -7.59 3.27
CA ARG A 11 48.57 -8.69 2.95
C ARG A 11 47.98 -8.63 1.53
N PRO A 12 48.80 -8.45 0.47
CA PRO A 12 48.28 -8.37 -0.88
C PRO A 12 47.63 -9.68 -1.32
N ILE A 13 46.51 -9.57 -2.02
CA ILE A 13 46.01 -10.62 -2.91
C ILE A 13 45.97 -10.09 -4.35
N LEU A 14 46.08 -11.01 -5.30
CA LEU A 14 46.21 -10.72 -6.71
C LEU A 14 45.20 -11.58 -7.48
N LEU A 15 44.45 -10.97 -8.39
CA LEU A 15 43.53 -11.65 -9.28
C LEU A 15 43.88 -11.28 -10.72
N ILE A 16 43.94 -12.30 -11.58
CA ILE A 16 44.22 -12.15 -13.01
C ILE A 16 42.89 -12.15 -13.74
N ASP A 17 42.54 -11.02 -14.34
CA ASP A 17 41.43 -10.92 -15.26
C ASP A 17 41.88 -11.39 -16.65
N THR A 18 41.37 -12.55 -17.06
CA THR A 18 41.75 -13.15 -18.33
C THR A 18 41.09 -12.50 -19.53
N ASP A 19 39.92 -11.87 -19.34
CA ASP A 19 39.14 -11.30 -20.43
C ASP A 19 39.63 -9.89 -20.76
N HIS A 20 39.88 -9.07 -19.72
CA HIS A 20 40.38 -7.70 -19.91
C HIS A 20 41.91 -7.61 -19.91
N ARG A 21 42.60 -8.71 -19.65
CA ARG A 21 44.07 -8.75 -19.50
C ARG A 21 44.55 -7.78 -18.43
N GLU A 22 43.85 -7.73 -17.31
CA GLU A 22 44.18 -6.86 -16.18
C GLU A 22 44.62 -7.66 -14.95
N LEU A 23 45.39 -6.98 -14.10
CA LEU A 23 45.92 -7.47 -12.85
C LEU A 23 45.35 -6.66 -11.71
N HIS A 24 44.44 -7.24 -10.93
CA HIS A 24 43.83 -6.59 -9.78
C HIS A 24 44.60 -6.95 -8.52
N VAL A 25 45.06 -5.94 -7.78
CA VAL A 25 45.75 -6.12 -6.50
C VAL A 25 44.93 -5.48 -5.40
N PHE A 26 44.67 -6.24 -4.34
CA PHE A 26 44.01 -5.76 -3.14
C PHE A 26 44.95 -5.85 -1.94
N THR A 27 45.15 -4.76 -1.21
CA THR A 27 46.03 -4.69 -0.04
C THR A 27 45.26 -4.21 1.18
N THR A 28 45.73 -4.58 2.36
CA THR A 28 45.36 -3.91 3.60
C THR A 28 46.26 -2.70 3.80
N ASN A 29 45.70 -1.50 3.83
CA ASN A 29 46.42 -0.31 4.24
C ASN A 29 46.38 -0.13 5.76
N THR A 30 47.55 -0.19 6.40
CA THR A 30 47.68 -0.03 7.87
C THR A 30 48.02 1.40 8.28
N GLY A 31 48.40 2.27 7.35
CA GLY A 31 48.65 3.69 7.58
C GLY A 31 47.37 4.51 7.74
N SER A 32 46.31 4.16 7.01
CA SER A 32 44.98 4.77 7.10
C SER A 32 44.03 4.11 8.10
N GLY A 33 44.46 3.00 8.71
CA GLY A 33 43.70 2.25 9.72
C GLY A 33 42.88 1.11 9.13
N GLY A 34 43.51 0.07 8.58
CA GLY A 34 42.83 -1.19 8.26
C GLY A 34 41.73 -1.03 7.22
N GLU A 35 42.08 -0.54 6.04
CA GLU A 35 41.20 -0.47 4.86
C GLU A 35 41.71 -1.43 3.78
N ILE A 36 40.82 -1.97 2.94
CA ILE A 36 41.24 -2.69 1.74
C ILE A 36 41.33 -1.70 0.58
N ARG A 37 42.52 -1.55 0.02
CA ARG A 37 42.79 -0.74 -1.18
C ARG A 37 42.86 -1.61 -2.42
N HIS A 38 42.47 -1.06 -3.56
CA HIS A 38 42.52 -1.73 -4.86
C HIS A 38 43.37 -0.93 -5.85
N LYS A 39 44.16 -1.64 -6.65
CA LYS A 39 44.80 -1.11 -7.86
C LYS A 39 44.66 -2.10 -8.99
N THR A 40 44.66 -1.57 -10.21
CA THR A 40 44.77 -2.36 -11.44
C THR A 40 46.07 -2.06 -12.19
N SER A 41 46.47 -2.99 -13.04
CA SER A 41 47.53 -2.81 -14.03
C SER A 41 47.30 -3.74 -15.22
N SER A 42 47.65 -3.31 -16.42
CA SER A 42 47.58 -4.18 -17.59
C SER A 42 48.62 -5.32 -17.51
N LEU A 43 48.22 -6.54 -17.90
CA LEU A 43 49.12 -7.68 -18.05
C LEU A 43 50.10 -7.51 -19.23
N ASP A 44 49.78 -6.65 -20.19
CA ASP A 44 50.64 -6.39 -21.36
C ASP A 44 51.82 -5.49 -21.01
N SER A 45 51.69 -4.67 -19.97
CA SER A 45 52.76 -3.82 -19.46
C SER A 45 52.51 -3.51 -17.98
N ILE A 46 52.95 -4.44 -17.12
CA ILE A 46 52.71 -4.35 -15.68
C ILE A 46 53.42 -3.12 -15.09
N SER A 47 52.62 -2.12 -14.75
CA SER A 47 52.99 -0.90 -14.07
C SER A 47 51.80 -0.39 -13.25
N PHE A 48 51.97 -0.26 -11.94
CA PHE A 48 50.90 0.20 -11.05
C PHE A 48 51.05 1.70 -10.75
N PRO A 49 49.93 2.42 -10.58
CA PRO A 49 49.96 3.81 -10.12
C PRO A 49 50.66 3.95 -8.76
N ALA A 50 51.38 5.06 -8.58
CA ALA A 50 51.90 5.46 -7.28
C ALA A 50 50.75 5.85 -6.32
N GLY A 51 51.00 5.82 -5.01
CA GLY A 51 49.99 6.10 -3.97
C GLY A 51 49.38 4.84 -3.36
N GLU A 52 48.35 4.99 -2.53
CA GLU A 52 47.70 3.88 -1.79
C GLU A 52 46.76 3.04 -2.66
N GLY A 53 46.23 3.61 -3.75
CA GLY A 53 45.16 3.00 -4.53
C GLY A 53 43.77 3.41 -4.04
N ASP A 54 42.74 2.86 -4.66
CA ASP A 54 41.35 3.24 -4.40
C ASP A 54 40.80 2.50 -3.17
N LEU A 55 39.95 3.14 -2.37
CA LEU A 55 39.24 2.45 -1.30
C LEU A 55 38.31 1.39 -1.89
N PHE A 56 38.53 0.13 -1.54
CA PHE A 56 37.70 -0.98 -2.01
C PHE A 56 36.75 -1.50 -0.92
N ILE A 57 37.26 -1.69 0.30
CA ILE A 57 36.46 -2.04 1.48
C ILE A 57 36.94 -1.18 2.65
N GLY A 58 36.05 -0.40 3.22
CA GLY A 58 36.29 0.41 4.41
C GLY A 58 34.99 0.70 5.14
N GLN A 59 35.09 1.02 6.42
CA GLN A 59 33.96 1.48 7.21
C GLN A 59 34.40 2.61 8.13
N SER A 60 33.63 3.70 8.15
CA SER A 60 33.97 4.86 8.98
C SER A 60 34.02 4.45 10.46
N GLY A 61 35.14 4.77 11.12
CA GLY A 61 35.37 4.43 12.53
C GLY A 61 35.85 3.00 12.79
N ASP A 62 35.90 2.12 11.78
CA ASP A 62 36.51 0.81 11.91
C ASP A 62 37.92 0.81 11.33
N ASN A 63 38.91 0.84 12.22
CA ASN A 63 40.31 0.91 11.80
C ASN A 63 41.01 -0.47 11.73
N LYS A 64 40.25 -1.57 11.72
CA LYS A 64 40.79 -2.94 11.80
C LYS A 64 40.22 -3.89 10.74
N ILE A 65 39.78 -3.39 9.58
CA ILE A 65 39.43 -4.26 8.45
C ILE A 65 40.72 -4.77 7.80
N ASN A 66 40.91 -6.08 7.79
CA ASN A 66 42.14 -6.72 7.35
C ASN A 66 41.85 -8.04 6.63
N ASN A 67 42.90 -8.69 6.11
CA ASN A 67 42.85 -10.03 5.53
C ASN A 67 41.98 -10.12 4.28
N PRO A 68 42.27 -9.34 3.22
CA PRO A 68 41.54 -9.49 1.98
C PRO A 68 41.71 -10.92 1.47
N THR A 69 40.61 -11.53 1.07
CA THR A 69 40.59 -12.85 0.44
C THR A 69 39.59 -12.86 -0.70
N SER A 70 39.88 -13.69 -1.70
CA SER A 70 38.98 -13.97 -2.81
C SER A 70 39.03 -15.46 -3.14
N THR A 71 38.40 -15.84 -4.22
CA THR A 71 38.13 -17.22 -4.65
C THR A 71 39.38 -17.93 -5.20
N LYS A 72 40.50 -17.19 -5.40
CA LYS A 72 41.85 -17.69 -5.77
C LYS A 72 41.96 -18.36 -7.15
N GLN A 73 40.95 -18.25 -8.00
CA GLN A 73 41.04 -18.56 -9.43
C GLN A 73 41.22 -17.30 -10.28
N ASN A 74 41.56 -17.50 -11.56
CA ASN A 74 41.50 -16.44 -12.56
C ASN A 74 40.06 -15.98 -12.74
N VAL A 75 39.87 -14.67 -12.90
CA VAL A 75 38.56 -14.05 -13.06
C VAL A 75 38.36 -13.61 -14.50
N ASN A 76 37.10 -13.44 -14.89
CA ASN A 76 36.69 -13.06 -16.23
C ASN A 76 35.35 -12.33 -16.20
N ALA A 77 34.85 -11.92 -17.37
CA ALA A 77 33.62 -11.16 -17.49
C ALA A 77 32.38 -11.88 -16.92
N ALA A 78 32.40 -13.22 -16.90
CA ALA A 78 31.30 -14.02 -16.35
C ALA A 78 31.42 -14.23 -14.83
N SER A 79 32.64 -14.23 -14.28
CA SER A 79 32.84 -14.47 -12.84
C SER A 79 32.83 -13.20 -12.01
N GLY A 80 33.23 -12.06 -12.59
CA GLY A 80 33.54 -10.85 -11.82
C GLY A 80 34.63 -11.10 -10.77
N ILE A 81 34.77 -10.16 -9.84
CA ILE A 81 35.63 -10.28 -8.65
C ILE A 81 34.77 -10.05 -7.42
N VAL A 82 34.92 -10.90 -6.40
CA VAL A 82 34.42 -10.64 -5.03
C VAL A 82 35.59 -10.72 -4.07
N VAL A 83 35.75 -9.72 -3.21
CA VAL A 83 36.74 -9.74 -2.12
C VAL A 83 36.02 -9.65 -0.79
N LEU A 84 36.44 -10.47 0.16
CA LEU A 84 36.02 -10.42 1.56
C LEU A 84 37.18 -9.95 2.43
N ALA A 85 36.87 -9.27 3.53
CA ALA A 85 37.82 -8.90 4.57
C ALA A 85 37.17 -9.01 5.95
N SER A 86 37.96 -9.30 6.98
CA SER A 86 37.49 -9.44 8.36
C SER A 86 37.77 -8.19 9.18
N SER A 87 36.82 -7.76 10.00
CA SER A 87 37.06 -6.75 11.04
C SER A 87 37.24 -7.39 12.41
N GLN A 88 38.25 -6.92 13.16
CA GLN A 88 38.41 -7.22 14.58
C GLN A 88 37.71 -6.21 15.50
N THR A 89 37.10 -5.16 14.93
CA THR A 89 36.34 -4.15 15.67
C THR A 89 34.87 -4.57 15.77
N THR A 90 34.32 -5.06 14.66
CA THR A 90 32.89 -5.38 14.54
C THR A 90 32.60 -6.88 14.54
N ASP A 91 33.64 -7.73 14.51
CA ASP A 91 33.55 -9.19 14.36
C ASP A 91 32.77 -9.64 13.11
N TYR A 92 32.67 -8.78 12.10
CA TYR A 92 32.02 -9.06 10.82
C TYR A 92 33.00 -9.29 9.68
N TYR A 93 32.53 -10.02 8.67
CA TYR A 93 33.11 -10.01 7.33
C TYR A 93 32.46 -8.91 6.50
N TYR A 94 33.29 -8.06 5.91
CA TYR A 94 32.89 -7.12 4.87
C TYR A 94 33.21 -7.72 3.51
N HIS A 95 32.44 -7.36 2.49
CA HIS A 95 32.73 -7.73 1.13
C HIS A 95 32.47 -6.57 0.18
N ASN A 96 33.11 -6.60 -0.98
CA ASN A 96 32.77 -5.78 -2.12
C ASN A 96 33.05 -6.56 -3.41
N TYR A 97 32.49 -6.13 -4.53
CA TYR A 97 32.62 -6.82 -5.81
C TYR A 97 32.93 -5.86 -6.97
N ILE A 98 33.58 -6.39 -8.00
CA ILE A 98 33.79 -5.73 -9.30
C ILE A 98 33.09 -6.59 -10.34
N ASP A 99 32.16 -5.99 -11.08
CA ASP A 99 31.59 -6.62 -12.26
C ASP A 99 32.54 -6.44 -13.45
N LEU A 100 32.95 -7.57 -14.03
CA LEU A 100 33.81 -7.60 -15.22
C LEU A 100 32.97 -7.82 -16.51
N GLY A 101 31.65 -7.97 -16.39
CA GLY A 101 30.74 -8.21 -17.53
C GLY A 101 30.36 -6.95 -18.32
N GLY A 102 30.69 -5.75 -17.82
CA GLY A 102 30.38 -4.47 -18.44
C GLY A 102 31.36 -4.12 -19.56
N GLY A 103 31.00 -4.42 -20.81
CA GLY A 103 31.90 -4.24 -21.95
C GLY A 103 32.31 -2.78 -22.23
N SER A 104 33.61 -2.55 -22.40
CA SER A 104 34.23 -2.02 -23.63
C SER A 104 35.73 -1.74 -23.45
N GLY A 105 36.58 -2.54 -24.08
CA GLY A 105 37.94 -2.14 -24.43
C GLY A 105 37.92 -1.18 -25.63
N GLY A 106 38.52 0.00 -25.46
CA GLY A 106 38.81 0.97 -26.50
C GLY A 106 39.23 2.29 -25.87
N GLY A 107 40.44 2.78 -26.15
CA GLY A 107 41.07 3.95 -25.51
C GLY A 107 40.40 5.30 -25.79
N GLY A 108 39.13 5.45 -25.43
CA GLY A 108 38.53 6.71 -24.97
C GLY A 108 38.53 6.69 -23.44
N GLY A 109 38.48 7.85 -22.78
CA GLY A 109 38.22 7.89 -21.34
C GLY A 109 36.94 7.12 -20.98
N PRO A 110 36.72 6.78 -19.70
CA PRO A 110 35.51 6.08 -19.28
C PRO A 110 34.29 6.77 -19.91
N THR A 111 33.46 5.99 -20.60
CA THR A 111 32.27 6.51 -21.28
C THR A 111 31.22 6.79 -20.22
N ASN A 112 30.70 8.02 -20.22
CA ASN A 112 29.64 8.44 -19.32
C ASN A 112 28.47 7.46 -19.32
N GLN A 113 28.07 6.96 -18.16
CA GLN A 113 26.86 6.17 -17.98
C GLN A 113 25.76 7.05 -17.39
N PRO A 114 24.47 6.79 -17.68
CA PRO A 114 23.40 7.51 -17.01
C PRO A 114 23.42 7.21 -15.50
N PRO A 115 22.97 8.15 -14.65
CA PRO A 115 22.89 7.90 -13.21
C PRO A 115 22.07 6.65 -12.88
N VAL A 116 22.32 6.05 -11.72
CA VAL A 116 21.46 5.01 -11.14
C VAL A 116 20.54 5.66 -10.13
N VAL A 117 19.23 5.43 -10.25
CA VAL A 117 18.21 6.10 -9.43
C VAL A 117 17.29 5.07 -8.79
N SER A 118 16.93 5.29 -7.54
CA SER A 118 15.80 4.65 -6.87
C SER A 118 14.92 5.71 -6.22
N ALA A 119 13.62 5.70 -6.52
CA ALA A 119 12.62 6.57 -5.93
C ALA A 119 12.25 6.15 -4.49
N GLY A 120 12.74 4.99 -4.03
CA GLY A 120 12.35 4.37 -2.78
C GLY A 120 11.10 3.48 -2.95
N PRO A 121 10.66 2.80 -1.88
CA PRO A 121 9.50 1.91 -1.95
C PRO A 121 8.19 2.67 -2.15
N ASP A 122 7.20 1.99 -2.72
CA ASP A 122 5.80 2.44 -2.73
C ASP A 122 5.28 2.69 -1.31
N GLN A 123 4.43 3.70 -1.15
CA GLN A 123 3.93 4.12 0.18
C GLN A 123 2.42 4.25 0.20
N ALA A 124 1.86 4.08 1.40
CA ALA A 124 0.50 4.48 1.71
C ALA A 124 0.50 5.56 2.79
N VAL A 125 -0.19 6.67 2.55
CA VAL A 125 -0.37 7.77 3.51
C VAL A 125 -1.83 8.11 3.63
N THR A 126 -2.24 8.74 4.73
CA THR A 126 -3.63 9.18 4.93
C THR A 126 -3.65 10.69 5.11
N LEU A 127 -4.53 11.39 4.40
CA LEU A 127 -4.64 12.84 4.53
C LEU A 127 -4.91 13.23 6.01
N PRO A 128 -4.37 14.37 6.47
CA PRO A 128 -3.51 15.32 5.75
C PRO A 128 -2.01 14.99 5.83
N ALA A 129 -1.61 13.76 6.20
CA ALA A 129 -0.21 13.40 6.34
C ALA A 129 0.53 13.45 4.98
N ALA A 130 1.77 13.91 5.01
CA ALA A 130 2.68 13.89 3.86
C ALA A 130 3.40 12.54 3.74
N ALA A 131 3.79 12.18 2.51
CA ALA A 131 4.71 11.07 2.27
C ALA A 131 6.15 11.52 2.51
N THR A 132 6.96 10.67 3.13
CA THR A 132 8.40 10.89 3.29
C THR A 132 9.13 10.16 2.19
N LEU A 133 9.69 10.89 1.23
CA LEU A 133 10.38 10.31 0.08
C LEU A 133 11.85 10.15 0.44
N SER A 134 12.36 8.92 0.27
CA SER A 134 13.75 8.55 0.56
C SER A 134 14.44 8.04 -0.70
N GLY A 135 14.57 8.93 -1.67
CA GLY A 135 15.20 8.61 -2.95
C GLY A 135 16.73 8.55 -2.85
N VAL A 136 17.32 7.73 -3.71
CA VAL A 136 18.78 7.60 -3.86
C VAL A 136 19.14 7.80 -5.32
N ALA A 137 20.19 8.57 -5.58
CA ALA A 137 20.81 8.66 -6.89
C ALA A 137 22.33 8.57 -6.74
N SER A 138 22.96 7.79 -7.61
CA SER A 138 24.41 7.68 -7.70
C SER A 138 24.83 7.79 -9.15
N ASP A 139 26.06 8.22 -9.37
CA ASP A 139 26.62 8.47 -10.69
C ASP A 139 28.06 7.93 -10.75
N ASP A 140 28.56 7.67 -11.96
CA ASP A 140 29.94 7.22 -12.17
C ASP A 140 30.97 8.36 -12.02
N GLY A 141 30.51 9.59 -11.79
CA GLY A 141 31.31 10.78 -11.61
C GLY A 141 31.67 11.46 -12.93
N LEU A 142 31.03 11.08 -14.04
CA LEU A 142 31.21 11.67 -15.35
C LEU A 142 29.93 12.41 -15.77
N PRO A 143 29.99 13.33 -16.76
CA PRO A 143 31.19 13.93 -17.31
C PRO A 143 31.93 14.79 -16.26
N ASN A 144 33.25 14.65 -16.16
CA ASN A 144 34.10 15.47 -15.29
C ASN A 144 35.17 16.22 -16.09
N PRO A 145 35.22 17.57 -16.02
CA PRO A 145 34.31 18.46 -15.28
C PRO A 145 32.92 18.56 -15.95
N PRO A 146 31.81 18.73 -15.18
CA PRO A 146 31.77 19.15 -13.78
C PRO A 146 31.55 18.07 -12.71
N ALA A 147 31.30 16.80 -13.06
CA ALA A 147 30.86 15.75 -12.12
C ALA A 147 29.62 16.16 -11.30
N SER A 148 28.65 16.82 -11.96
CA SER A 148 27.47 17.35 -11.30
C SER A 148 26.32 16.34 -11.34
N LEU A 149 25.73 16.01 -10.20
CA LEU A 149 24.52 15.20 -10.15
C LEU A 149 23.36 16.04 -9.61
N ILE A 150 22.33 16.23 -10.44
CA ILE A 150 21.10 16.95 -10.08
C ILE A 150 19.97 15.94 -9.99
N THR A 151 19.18 16.02 -8.91
CA THR A 151 17.96 15.21 -8.76
C THR A 151 16.73 16.09 -8.73
N THR A 152 15.62 15.61 -9.28
CA THR A 152 14.35 16.34 -9.27
C THR A 152 13.16 15.38 -9.16
N TRP A 153 12.28 15.66 -8.21
CA TRP A 153 10.98 15.02 -8.06
C TRP A 153 9.91 15.68 -8.92
N SER A 154 9.04 14.87 -9.52
CA SER A 154 7.89 15.33 -10.31
C SER A 154 6.71 14.39 -10.18
N GLN A 155 5.49 14.92 -10.26
CA GLN A 155 4.27 14.12 -10.35
C GLN A 155 4.04 13.70 -11.81
N GLN A 156 3.91 12.40 -12.08
CA GLN A 156 3.56 11.88 -13.40
C GLN A 156 2.05 11.70 -13.58
N SER A 157 1.38 11.24 -12.53
CA SER A 157 -0.07 11.03 -12.53
C SER A 157 -0.64 11.20 -11.12
N GLY A 158 -1.96 11.39 -11.03
CA GLY A 158 -2.70 11.47 -9.77
C GLY A 158 -3.92 12.40 -9.85
N PRO A 159 -4.90 12.23 -8.97
CA PRO A 159 -6.18 12.96 -9.03
C PRO A 159 -6.09 14.43 -8.58
N GLY A 160 -5.08 14.79 -7.79
CA GLY A 160 -4.87 16.15 -7.30
C GLY A 160 -3.45 16.66 -7.55
N SER A 161 -3.12 17.82 -6.99
CA SER A 161 -1.77 18.38 -7.00
C SER A 161 -0.89 17.80 -5.90
N VAL A 162 0.39 17.61 -6.23
CA VAL A 162 1.46 17.23 -5.28
C VAL A 162 2.36 18.43 -5.03
N THR A 163 2.61 18.75 -3.76
CA THR A 163 3.59 19.78 -3.37
C THR A 163 4.79 19.13 -2.70
N PHE A 164 5.98 19.30 -3.26
CA PHE A 164 7.23 18.83 -2.67
C PHE A 164 7.83 19.91 -1.78
N ALA A 165 8.26 19.57 -0.56
CA ALA A 165 8.93 20.52 0.34
C ALA A 165 10.22 21.08 -0.28
N ASN A 166 10.99 20.20 -0.95
CA ASN A 166 12.06 20.57 -1.87
C ASN A 166 12.12 19.53 -2.98
N ALA A 167 11.71 19.90 -4.19
CA ALA A 167 11.70 18.98 -5.33
C ALA A 167 13.11 18.57 -5.78
N ASN A 168 14.15 19.35 -5.48
CA ASN A 168 15.53 19.10 -5.94
C ASN A 168 16.38 18.32 -4.91
N SER A 169 15.76 17.80 -3.86
CA SER A 169 16.39 16.94 -2.86
C SER A 169 15.82 15.53 -2.99
N ALA A 170 16.69 14.54 -3.22
CA ALA A 170 16.27 13.13 -3.31
C ALA A 170 15.52 12.67 -2.04
N ASN A 171 15.95 13.14 -0.87
CA ASN A 171 15.24 12.99 0.40
C ASN A 171 14.38 14.23 0.68
N THR A 172 13.06 14.08 0.66
CA THR A 172 12.11 15.21 0.79
C THR A 172 10.75 14.72 1.29
N SER A 173 9.78 15.62 1.45
CA SER A 173 8.38 15.23 1.70
C SER A 173 7.45 15.74 0.60
N ALA A 174 6.38 14.99 0.35
CA ALA A 174 5.35 15.31 -0.63
C ALA A 174 3.97 15.36 0.05
N SER A 175 3.25 16.47 -0.14
CA SER A 175 1.87 16.64 0.34
C SER A 175 0.88 16.63 -0.83
N PHE A 176 -0.35 16.21 -0.54
CA PHE A 176 -1.37 15.89 -1.53
C PHE A 176 -2.66 16.66 -1.23
N THR A 177 -3.37 17.09 -2.27
CA THR A 177 -4.65 17.80 -2.13
C THR A 177 -5.88 16.89 -2.20
N GLN A 178 -5.74 15.67 -2.71
CA GLN A 178 -6.83 14.72 -2.90
C GLN A 178 -6.36 13.30 -2.58
N ALA A 179 -7.28 12.44 -2.14
CA ALA A 179 -7.04 11.01 -2.01
C ALA A 179 -7.00 10.32 -3.39
N GLY A 180 -6.23 9.24 -3.49
CA GLY A 180 -6.08 8.39 -4.66
C GLY A 180 -4.64 7.96 -4.91
N THR A 181 -4.39 7.27 -6.03
CA THR A 181 -3.06 6.78 -6.40
C THR A 181 -2.30 7.83 -7.21
N TYR A 182 -1.07 8.10 -6.81
CA TYR A 182 -0.14 9.01 -7.46
C TYR A 182 1.09 8.24 -7.91
N VAL A 183 1.65 8.61 -9.06
CA VAL A 183 2.98 8.15 -9.49
C VAL A 183 3.92 9.34 -9.43
N LEU A 184 4.92 9.26 -8.55
CA LEU A 184 5.95 10.28 -8.38
C LEU A 184 7.26 9.78 -8.96
N ARG A 185 7.93 10.61 -9.76
CA ARG A 185 9.19 10.26 -10.42
C ARG A 185 10.35 11.04 -9.84
N LEU A 186 11.39 10.33 -9.42
CA LEU A 186 12.71 10.91 -9.15
C LEU A 186 13.55 10.78 -10.42
N THR A 187 13.96 11.92 -10.98
CA THR A 187 14.86 11.98 -12.14
C THR A 187 16.24 12.43 -11.67
N ALA A 188 17.30 11.79 -12.16
CA ALA A 188 18.67 12.26 -11.97
C ALA A 188 19.31 12.62 -13.32
N ASN A 189 20.12 13.67 -13.32
CA ASN A 189 20.83 14.21 -14.48
C ASN A 189 22.28 14.48 -14.09
N ASP A 190 23.23 13.94 -14.84
CA ASP A 190 24.69 14.12 -14.62
C ASP A 190 25.29 15.32 -15.39
N GLY A 191 24.46 16.08 -16.11
CA GLY A 191 24.84 17.14 -17.04
C GLY A 191 24.85 16.71 -18.52
N SER A 192 24.76 15.42 -18.81
CA SER A 192 24.77 14.83 -20.17
C SER A 192 23.66 13.78 -20.37
N LEU A 193 23.51 12.84 -19.45
CA LEU A 193 22.52 11.76 -19.48
C LEU A 193 21.52 11.89 -18.32
N THR A 194 20.36 11.26 -18.50
CA THR A 194 19.32 11.20 -17.47
C THR A 194 18.79 9.79 -17.31
N SER A 195 18.45 9.48 -16.07
CA SER A 195 17.67 8.30 -15.71
C SER A 195 16.63 8.69 -14.66
N PHE A 196 15.69 7.78 -14.40
CA PHE A 196 14.65 8.00 -13.42
C PHE A 196 14.17 6.69 -12.83
N ASP A 197 13.52 6.81 -11.67
CA ASP A 197 12.71 5.76 -11.08
C ASP A 197 11.40 6.36 -10.57
N GLU A 198 10.37 5.54 -10.42
CA GLU A 198 9.02 5.95 -10.01
C GLU A 198 8.58 5.22 -8.74
N ALA A 199 7.95 5.97 -7.83
CA ALA A 199 7.31 5.43 -6.64
C ALA A 199 5.80 5.69 -6.71
N THR A 200 5.02 4.66 -6.42
CA THR A 200 3.56 4.74 -6.30
C THR A 200 3.19 5.13 -4.89
N ILE A 201 2.44 6.23 -4.75
CA ILE A 201 1.92 6.70 -3.46
C ILE A 201 0.41 6.55 -3.46
N THR A 202 -0.09 5.71 -2.55
CA THR A 202 -1.53 5.57 -2.28
C THR A 202 -1.92 6.54 -1.17
N VAL A 203 -2.67 7.57 -1.52
CA VAL A 203 -3.16 8.58 -0.57
C VAL A 203 -4.59 8.22 -0.19
N ASN A 204 -4.79 7.81 1.05
CA ASN A 204 -6.10 7.55 1.62
C ASN A 204 -6.70 8.85 2.13
N ASP A 205 -8.03 8.96 2.10
CA ASP A 205 -8.72 10.06 2.73
C ASP A 205 -8.72 9.91 4.27
N ALA A 206 -8.74 11.03 4.99
CA ALA A 206 -8.76 11.10 6.45
C ALA A 206 -9.99 10.37 7.05
N SER A 207 -11.10 10.35 6.30
CA SER A 207 -12.23 9.46 6.53
C SER A 207 -12.03 8.19 5.71
N GLY A 208 -11.43 7.15 6.31
CA GLY A 208 -11.11 5.90 5.61
C GLY A 208 -12.24 5.43 4.68
N GLY A 209 -12.00 5.54 3.37
CA GLY A 209 -12.98 5.28 2.34
C GLY A 209 -12.42 5.68 0.99
N GLY A 210 -11.78 4.73 0.29
CA GLY A 210 -11.51 4.88 -1.14
C GLY A 210 -12.82 5.27 -1.83
N GLY A 211 -12.75 6.26 -2.74
CA GLY A 211 -13.91 6.92 -3.34
C GLY A 211 -14.97 5.93 -3.79
N GLY A 212 -15.92 5.65 -2.91
CA GLY A 212 -16.94 4.66 -3.14
C GLY A 212 -18.07 5.29 -3.94
N SER A 213 -18.62 4.53 -4.87
CA SER A 213 -19.79 4.97 -5.62
C SER A 213 -21.00 4.89 -4.70
N ALA A 214 -21.62 6.03 -4.41
CA ALA A 214 -22.83 6.10 -3.59
C ALA A 214 -24.07 5.84 -4.46
N LEU A 215 -24.86 4.85 -4.07
CA LEU A 215 -26.15 4.49 -4.65
C LEU A 215 -27.25 4.84 -3.65
N THR A 216 -28.28 5.56 -4.09
CA THR A 216 -29.42 5.95 -3.26
C THR A 216 -30.66 5.16 -3.66
N PHE A 217 -31.26 4.47 -2.69
CA PHE A 217 -32.46 3.67 -2.85
C PHE A 217 -33.64 4.34 -2.13
N ALA A 218 -34.78 4.44 -2.82
CA ALA A 218 -36.03 4.86 -2.20
C ALA A 218 -36.66 3.70 -1.41
N ALA A 219 -37.40 4.01 -0.35
CA ALA A 219 -38.22 3.02 0.32
C ALA A 219 -39.26 2.43 -0.65
N VAL A 220 -39.39 1.11 -0.68
CA VAL A 220 -40.42 0.42 -1.47
C VAL A 220 -41.73 0.25 -0.68
N ALA A 221 -41.62 0.19 0.65
CA ALA A 221 -42.74 0.16 1.57
C ALA A 221 -42.35 0.85 2.89
N ASP A 222 -43.27 1.59 3.49
CA ASP A 222 -43.14 2.01 4.88
C ASP A 222 -44.48 2.04 5.62
N THR A 223 -44.44 2.04 6.94
CA THR A 223 -45.64 2.22 7.76
C THR A 223 -45.27 2.55 9.19
N LEU A 224 -46.23 3.06 9.96
CA LEU A 224 -46.16 3.07 11.41
C LEU A 224 -47.16 2.07 12.00
N VAL A 225 -46.92 1.68 13.24
CA VAL A 225 -47.85 0.90 14.05
C VAL A 225 -48.03 1.55 15.41
N LYS A 226 -49.22 1.37 15.98
CA LYS A 226 -49.62 2.00 17.24
C LYS A 226 -50.17 0.96 18.20
N SER A 227 -49.58 0.86 19.38
CA SER A 227 -49.95 -0.14 20.40
C SER A 227 -51.41 -0.10 20.83
N SER A 228 -51.99 1.10 20.95
CA SER A 228 -53.40 1.26 21.32
C SER A 228 -54.38 0.99 20.16
N SER A 229 -53.90 0.65 18.97
CA SER A 229 -54.69 0.42 17.76
C SER A 229 -54.17 -0.81 17.03
N ALA A 230 -54.31 -1.96 17.68
CA ALA A 230 -53.57 -3.18 17.36
C ALA A 230 -53.74 -3.69 15.91
N THR A 231 -54.91 -3.45 15.31
CA THR A 231 -55.30 -3.94 13.98
C THR A 231 -55.36 -2.85 12.91
N SER A 232 -55.00 -1.61 13.25
CA SER A 232 -55.00 -0.51 12.29
C SER A 232 -53.71 -0.52 11.48
N ASN A 233 -53.84 -0.24 10.17
CA ASN A 233 -52.73 -0.01 9.27
C ASN A 233 -52.63 1.49 8.98
N TYR A 234 -51.40 1.98 8.80
CA TYR A 234 -51.08 3.39 8.56
C TYR A 234 -50.11 3.56 7.39
N GLY A 235 -50.03 2.58 6.47
CA GLY A 235 -49.08 2.60 5.34
C GLY A 235 -49.41 3.62 4.24
N ALA A 236 -50.43 4.46 4.43
CA ALA A 236 -50.76 5.56 3.52
C ALA A 236 -50.64 6.94 4.21
N ASP A 237 -50.22 6.96 5.48
CA ASP A 237 -50.00 8.21 6.20
C ASP A 237 -48.71 8.86 5.68
N SER A 238 -48.69 10.19 5.56
CA SER A 238 -47.52 10.94 5.07
C SER A 238 -46.39 11.09 6.09
N VAL A 239 -46.52 10.43 7.25
CA VAL A 239 -45.58 10.53 8.37
C VAL A 239 -45.26 9.16 8.94
N LEU A 240 -44.00 8.99 9.32
CA LEU A 240 -43.54 7.96 10.22
C LEU A 240 -43.40 8.57 11.62
N ARG A 241 -43.57 7.75 12.66
CA ARG A 241 -43.55 8.21 14.04
C ARG A 241 -42.87 7.23 14.96
N LEU A 242 -42.05 7.78 15.86
CA LEU A 242 -41.49 7.05 17.00
C LEU A 242 -42.01 7.68 18.29
N ARG A 243 -42.50 6.84 19.20
CA ARG A 243 -42.83 7.24 20.57
C ARG A 243 -42.73 6.02 21.48
N GLY A 244 -42.04 6.20 22.59
CA GLY A 244 -41.81 5.20 23.63
C GLY A 244 -42.14 5.73 25.02
N GLY A 245 -41.60 5.06 26.03
CA GLY A 245 -41.66 5.45 27.45
C GLY A 245 -43.03 5.29 28.11
N SER A 246 -44.11 5.60 27.41
CA SER A 246 -45.48 5.43 27.86
C SER A 246 -46.42 5.22 26.68
N GLU A 247 -47.50 4.47 26.92
CA GLU A 247 -48.55 4.24 25.94
C GLU A 247 -49.24 5.55 25.48
N PRO A 248 -49.74 5.62 24.23
CA PRO A 248 -49.48 4.69 23.13
C PRO A 248 -48.02 4.74 22.64
N LEU A 249 -47.46 3.55 22.37
CA LEU A 249 -46.19 3.35 21.71
C LEU A 249 -46.37 3.40 20.20
N TYR A 250 -45.37 3.96 19.52
CA TYR A 250 -45.30 4.05 18.07
C TYR A 250 -43.96 3.53 17.58
N ASN A 251 -44.02 2.56 16.68
CA ASN A 251 -42.87 2.04 15.93
C ASN A 251 -43.11 2.28 14.45
N SER A 252 -42.04 2.44 13.69
CA SER A 252 -42.08 2.58 12.24
C SER A 252 -41.29 1.47 11.56
N TYR A 253 -41.72 1.06 10.37
CA TYR A 253 -41.10 0.01 9.58
C TYR A 253 -40.86 0.49 8.16
N LEU A 254 -39.74 0.08 7.60
CA LEU A 254 -39.27 0.48 6.27
C LEU A 254 -38.74 -0.72 5.52
N GLN A 255 -38.94 -0.76 4.21
CA GLN A 255 -38.35 -1.76 3.33
C GLN A 255 -37.66 -1.09 2.14
N PHE A 256 -36.48 -1.61 1.77
CA PHE A 256 -35.70 -1.15 0.64
C PHE A 256 -35.33 -2.34 -0.24
N ASN A 257 -35.51 -2.20 -1.56
CA ASN A 257 -34.99 -3.15 -2.53
C ASN A 257 -33.64 -2.63 -3.06
N VAL A 258 -32.56 -3.24 -2.59
CA VAL A 258 -31.19 -2.90 -2.98
C VAL A 258 -30.80 -3.72 -4.20
N SER A 259 -30.41 -3.05 -5.27
CA SER A 259 -29.98 -3.68 -6.51
C SER A 259 -28.87 -2.86 -7.18
N GLY A 260 -28.07 -3.48 -8.06
CA GLY A 260 -27.01 -2.77 -8.78
C GLY A 260 -25.73 -2.51 -7.99
N LEU A 261 -25.58 -3.08 -6.78
CA LEU A 261 -24.30 -3.09 -6.07
C LEU A 261 -23.31 -3.98 -6.84
N SER A 262 -22.16 -3.42 -7.21
CA SER A 262 -21.09 -4.07 -8.01
C SER A 262 -19.77 -4.24 -7.25
N GLY A 263 -19.67 -3.70 -6.03
CA GLY A 263 -18.49 -3.78 -5.16
C GLY A 263 -18.88 -4.12 -3.71
N ALA A 264 -17.88 -4.25 -2.84
CA ALA A 264 -18.09 -4.46 -1.41
C ALA A 264 -18.79 -3.24 -0.80
N VAL A 265 -19.73 -3.46 0.11
CA VAL A 265 -20.42 -2.37 0.83
C VAL A 265 -19.46 -1.79 1.87
N GLN A 266 -19.12 -0.52 1.70
CA GLN A 266 -18.24 0.23 2.62
C GLN A 266 -19.03 0.96 3.69
N SER A 267 -20.19 1.50 3.33
CA SER A 267 -21.13 2.07 4.28
C SER A 267 -22.56 2.00 3.75
N ALA A 268 -23.53 1.94 4.66
CA ALA A 268 -24.94 2.13 4.36
C ALA A 268 -25.58 3.04 5.41
N LYS A 269 -26.23 4.12 4.95
CA LYS A 269 -26.92 5.09 5.79
C LYS A 269 -28.41 5.10 5.49
N LEU A 270 -29.24 4.83 6.48
CA LEU A 270 -30.67 5.12 6.43
C LEU A 270 -30.89 6.59 6.77
N ARG A 271 -31.48 7.36 5.86
CA ARG A 271 -31.76 8.78 6.02
C ARG A 271 -33.27 8.99 6.13
N LEU A 272 -33.70 9.58 7.23
CA LEU A 272 -35.09 9.95 7.48
C LEU A 272 -35.20 11.46 7.65
N TYR A 273 -36.08 12.11 6.90
CA TYR A 273 -36.26 13.56 7.01
C TYR A 273 -37.14 13.89 8.22
N VAL A 274 -36.60 14.61 9.19
CA VAL A 274 -37.28 14.94 10.44
C VAL A 274 -38.24 16.10 10.22
N THR A 275 -39.54 15.87 10.41
CA THR A 275 -40.58 16.90 10.32
C THR A 275 -40.90 17.51 11.68
N ASP A 276 -40.67 16.78 12.76
CA ASP A 276 -40.75 17.28 14.14
C ASP A 276 -39.76 16.51 15.03
N GLY A 277 -38.96 17.27 15.78
CA GLY A 277 -37.79 16.77 16.50
C GLY A 277 -38.13 16.08 17.82
N SER A 278 -37.14 15.38 18.38
CA SER A 278 -37.26 14.74 19.69
C SER A 278 -35.93 14.76 20.44
N ASP A 279 -35.99 14.58 21.77
CA ASP A 279 -34.83 14.45 22.64
C ASP A 279 -34.08 13.13 22.42
N VAL A 280 -34.74 12.13 21.79
CA VAL A 280 -34.12 10.87 21.35
C VAL A 280 -34.64 10.51 19.96
N GLY A 281 -33.74 10.50 18.98
CA GLY A 281 -34.03 10.14 17.58
C GLY A 281 -34.34 8.66 17.36
N GLY A 282 -34.23 7.84 18.41
CA GLY A 282 -34.61 6.44 18.39
C GLY A 282 -33.50 5.52 17.91
N ALA A 283 -33.85 4.25 17.82
CA ALA A 283 -32.96 3.15 17.46
C ALA A 283 -33.49 2.39 16.25
N VAL A 284 -32.57 1.98 15.37
CA VAL A 284 -32.87 1.21 14.15
C VAL A 284 -32.40 -0.22 14.32
N TYR A 285 -33.24 -1.16 13.89
CA TYR A 285 -32.98 -2.59 13.95
C TYR A 285 -33.18 -3.19 12.56
N ALA A 286 -32.35 -4.17 12.19
CA ALA A 286 -32.69 -5.08 11.11
C ALA A 286 -33.85 -5.97 11.58
N VAL A 287 -34.90 -6.11 10.78
CA VAL A 287 -36.04 -6.99 11.07
C VAL A 287 -36.29 -7.94 9.91
N SER A 288 -37.07 -8.98 10.17
CA SER A 288 -37.49 -9.92 9.13
C SER A 288 -38.28 -9.20 8.02
N ASN A 289 -38.17 -9.71 6.78
CA ASN A 289 -39.06 -9.35 5.68
C ASN A 289 -40.49 -9.92 5.86
N ASN A 290 -40.73 -10.66 6.94
CA ASN A 290 -42.03 -11.18 7.32
C ASN A 290 -42.53 -10.54 8.63
N GLY A 291 -43.85 -10.49 8.80
CA GLY A 291 -44.51 -10.15 10.05
C GLY A 291 -44.27 -11.18 11.16
N SER A 292 -44.77 -10.89 12.36
CA SER A 292 -44.71 -11.83 13.50
C SER A 292 -45.55 -13.10 13.28
N ASP A 293 -46.48 -13.06 12.33
CA ASP A 293 -47.25 -14.19 11.80
C ASP A 293 -46.50 -15.00 10.72
N ASN A 294 -45.25 -14.62 10.42
CA ASN A 294 -44.38 -15.20 9.40
C ASN A 294 -44.91 -15.06 7.95
N ALA A 295 -45.88 -14.18 7.69
CA ALA A 295 -46.27 -13.80 6.34
C ALA A 295 -45.37 -12.65 5.83
N PRO A 296 -45.02 -12.59 4.52
CA PRO A 296 -44.32 -11.44 3.96
C PRO A 296 -45.06 -10.15 4.28
N TRP A 297 -44.38 -9.19 4.88
CA TRP A 297 -45.05 -7.97 5.30
C TRP A 297 -45.20 -7.02 4.12
N THR A 298 -46.35 -6.35 4.03
CA THR A 298 -46.67 -5.37 2.99
C THR A 298 -47.08 -4.05 3.63
N GLU A 299 -46.82 -2.93 2.97
CA GLU A 299 -47.20 -1.57 3.38
C GLU A 299 -48.63 -1.46 3.91
N GLY A 300 -49.61 -2.00 3.17
CA GLY A 300 -51.03 -1.99 3.57
C GLY A 300 -51.48 -3.11 4.50
N GLY A 301 -50.56 -3.99 4.93
CA GLY A 301 -50.88 -5.21 5.70
C GLY A 301 -50.30 -5.24 7.12
N VAL A 302 -49.32 -4.38 7.41
CA VAL A 302 -48.70 -4.32 8.75
C VAL A 302 -49.54 -3.51 9.71
N THR A 303 -49.71 -4.08 10.90
CA THR A 303 -50.42 -3.55 12.05
C THR A 303 -49.58 -3.87 13.29
N TRP A 304 -49.89 -3.29 14.44
CA TRP A 304 -49.15 -3.62 15.66
C TRP A 304 -49.22 -5.12 16.01
N ALA A 305 -50.33 -5.80 15.69
CA ALA A 305 -50.53 -7.21 16.00
C ALA A 305 -49.65 -8.16 15.18
N ASN A 306 -49.29 -7.78 13.95
CA ASN A 306 -48.53 -8.64 13.02
C ASN A 306 -47.20 -8.04 12.57
N ALA A 307 -46.78 -6.89 13.10
CA ALA A 307 -45.54 -6.23 12.70
C ALA A 307 -44.30 -7.15 12.84
N PRO A 308 -43.29 -7.00 11.97
CA PRO A 308 -42.02 -7.67 12.14
C PRO A 308 -41.44 -7.46 13.55
N VAL A 309 -40.95 -8.52 14.18
CA VAL A 309 -40.46 -8.47 15.56
C VAL A 309 -39.17 -7.66 15.64
N ILE A 310 -39.17 -6.56 16.38
CA ILE A 310 -37.96 -5.82 16.75
C ILE A 310 -37.30 -6.52 17.94
N SER A 311 -36.12 -7.10 17.73
CA SER A 311 -35.37 -7.82 18.77
C SER A 311 -33.86 -7.70 18.55
N GLY A 312 -33.07 -8.08 19.56
CA GLY A 312 -31.62 -7.98 19.54
C GLY A 312 -31.09 -6.57 19.85
N GLY A 313 -29.81 -6.35 19.56
CA GLY A 313 -29.18 -5.03 19.67
C GLY A 313 -29.52 -4.14 18.46
N PRO A 314 -29.65 -2.82 18.65
CA PRO A 314 -29.85 -1.91 17.52
C PRO A 314 -28.61 -1.84 16.63
N LEU A 315 -28.81 -1.59 15.34
CA LEU A 315 -27.74 -1.27 14.39
C LEU A 315 -27.10 0.07 14.75
N THR A 316 -27.94 1.06 15.04
CA THR A 316 -27.55 2.40 15.49
C THR A 316 -28.64 2.98 16.37
N THR A 317 -28.25 3.83 17.32
CA THR A 317 -29.16 4.68 18.11
C THR A 317 -28.71 6.13 17.98
N LEU A 318 -29.66 7.05 17.76
CA LEU A 318 -29.38 8.48 17.72
C LEU A 318 -29.83 9.17 19.01
N GLY A 319 -29.07 10.19 19.41
CA GLY A 319 -29.46 11.15 20.43
C GLY A 319 -30.51 12.13 19.92
N ALA A 320 -30.55 13.34 20.48
CA ALA A 320 -31.53 14.36 20.09
C ALA A 320 -31.46 14.70 18.60
N ILE A 321 -32.64 14.88 17.99
CA ILE A 321 -32.81 15.27 16.59
C ILE A 321 -33.72 16.51 16.51
N ASN A 322 -33.33 17.47 15.68
CA ASN A 322 -34.11 18.67 15.36
C ASN A 322 -34.92 18.47 14.08
N ALA A 323 -35.98 19.26 13.90
CA ALA A 323 -36.75 19.33 12.66
C ALA A 323 -35.96 19.92 11.49
N ASP A 324 -36.47 19.72 10.27
CA ASP A 324 -35.97 20.27 9.00
C ASP A 324 -34.58 19.78 8.58
N GLN A 325 -34.19 18.58 9.02
CA GLN A 325 -32.91 17.95 8.66
C GLN A 325 -33.07 16.44 8.45
N TRP A 326 -32.07 15.84 7.82
CA TRP A 326 -31.95 14.39 7.70
C TRP A 326 -31.35 13.81 8.98
N ALA A 327 -32.05 12.89 9.64
CA ALA A 327 -31.48 11.97 10.61
C ALA A 327 -30.81 10.81 9.85
N GLU A 328 -29.53 10.56 10.10
CA GLU A 328 -28.74 9.52 9.41
C GLU A 328 -28.36 8.41 10.40
N TYR A 329 -28.85 7.21 10.16
CA TYR A 329 -28.55 6.02 10.95
C TYR A 329 -27.58 5.13 10.19
N ASP A 330 -26.48 4.71 10.83
CA ASP A 330 -25.59 3.71 10.25
C ASP A 330 -26.27 2.34 10.30
N VAL A 331 -26.51 1.76 9.14
CA VAL A 331 -27.11 0.44 8.96
C VAL A 331 -26.21 -0.48 8.15
N THR A 332 -24.92 -0.14 8.04
CA THR A 332 -23.92 -0.88 7.24
C THR A 332 -23.92 -2.36 7.57
N ALA A 333 -23.99 -2.71 8.86
CA ALA A 333 -23.98 -4.10 9.32
C ALA A 333 -25.19 -4.94 8.83
N ALA A 334 -26.28 -4.32 8.37
CA ALA A 334 -27.44 -5.02 7.84
C ALA A 334 -27.38 -5.27 6.32
N ILE A 335 -26.55 -4.53 5.59
CA ILE A 335 -26.50 -4.57 4.13
C ILE A 335 -25.34 -5.46 3.68
N SER A 336 -25.65 -6.70 3.33
CA SER A 336 -24.67 -7.69 2.86
C SER A 336 -24.52 -7.77 1.33
N GLY A 337 -25.34 -7.02 0.57
CA GLY A 337 -25.35 -7.04 -0.89
C GLY A 337 -26.68 -6.60 -1.48
N ASN A 338 -26.98 -7.06 -2.70
CA ASN A 338 -28.27 -6.84 -3.35
C ASN A 338 -29.35 -7.72 -2.68
N GLY A 339 -30.55 -7.18 -2.48
CA GLY A 339 -31.65 -7.88 -1.84
C GLY A 339 -32.69 -6.95 -1.22
N LEU A 340 -33.69 -7.56 -0.60
CA LEU A 340 -34.75 -6.87 0.13
C LEU A 340 -34.37 -6.78 1.61
N PHE A 341 -34.30 -5.56 2.13
CA PHE A 341 -33.92 -5.28 3.52
C PHE A 341 -35.05 -4.55 4.24
N SER A 342 -35.38 -4.99 5.44
CA SER A 342 -36.38 -4.36 6.31
C SER A 342 -35.77 -3.83 7.59
N PHE A 343 -36.23 -2.65 7.99
CA PHE A 343 -35.82 -1.97 9.21
C PHE A 343 -37.02 -1.70 10.10
N GLY A 344 -36.87 -1.94 11.40
CA GLY A 344 -37.81 -1.53 12.44
C GLY A 344 -37.20 -0.44 13.29
N LEU A 345 -38.00 0.56 13.64
CA LEU A 345 -37.58 1.70 14.44
C LEU A 345 -38.44 1.82 15.68
N ASN A 346 -37.80 2.07 16.82
CA ASN A 346 -38.47 2.39 18.07
C ASN A 346 -37.69 3.50 18.80
N THR A 347 -38.24 3.98 19.91
CA THR A 347 -37.56 4.92 20.80
C THR A 347 -37.96 4.61 22.24
N SER A 348 -37.12 5.04 23.20
CA SER A 348 -37.45 5.01 24.63
C SER A 348 -38.10 6.31 25.10
N SER A 349 -38.04 7.40 24.31
CA SER A 349 -38.57 8.70 24.71
C SER A 349 -40.10 8.79 24.56
N SER A 350 -40.76 9.41 25.54
CA SER A 350 -42.18 9.78 25.44
C SER A 350 -42.43 10.99 24.54
N ASN A 351 -41.40 11.75 24.20
CA ASN A 351 -41.46 12.82 23.22
C ASN A 351 -41.41 12.21 21.80
N SER A 352 -42.38 12.57 20.96
CA SER A 352 -42.52 11.93 19.65
C SER A 352 -41.53 12.50 18.66
N ALA A 353 -40.87 11.64 17.90
CA ALA A 353 -40.17 12.03 16.69
C ALA A 353 -41.07 11.76 15.49
N TYR A 354 -41.15 12.72 14.56
CA TYR A 354 -41.88 12.55 13.30
C TYR A 354 -40.93 12.67 12.13
N PHE A 355 -41.12 11.80 11.15
CA PHE A 355 -40.36 11.79 9.92
C PHE A 355 -41.31 11.78 8.72
N SER A 356 -40.87 12.30 7.59
CA SER A 356 -41.60 12.13 6.33
C SER A 356 -41.61 10.65 5.93
N SER A 357 -42.79 10.12 5.60
CA SER A 357 -42.91 8.79 4.97
C SER A 357 -42.66 8.87 3.46
N LYS A 358 -42.79 7.73 2.78
CA LYS A 358 -42.80 7.56 1.33
C LYS A 358 -43.89 8.39 0.64
N GLU A 359 -45.04 8.60 1.28
CA GLU A 359 -46.13 9.48 0.82
C GLU A 359 -45.88 10.96 1.13
N GLY A 360 -44.85 11.26 1.93
CA GLY A 360 -44.45 12.61 2.32
C GLY A 360 -43.54 13.32 1.31
N ALA A 361 -43.19 14.58 1.63
CA ALA A 361 -42.43 15.44 0.74
C ALA A 361 -40.95 15.04 0.60
N ASN A 362 -40.36 14.42 1.63
CA ASN A 362 -38.95 14.03 1.68
C ASN A 362 -38.85 12.56 2.08
N PRO A 363 -39.13 11.62 1.15
CA PRO A 363 -39.27 10.21 1.48
C PRO A 363 -37.96 9.59 1.99
N PRO A 364 -38.04 8.53 2.81
CA PRO A 364 -36.88 7.80 3.33
C PRO A 364 -35.91 7.33 2.25
N GLN A 365 -34.61 7.43 2.54
CA GLN A 365 -33.54 7.02 1.63
C GLN A 365 -32.59 6.04 2.29
N LEU A 366 -32.15 5.03 1.55
CA LEU A 366 -31.01 4.21 1.93
C LEU A 366 -29.85 4.54 0.99
N VAL A 367 -28.80 5.15 1.52
CA VAL A 367 -27.61 5.53 0.75
C VAL A 367 -26.50 4.53 1.04
N ILE A 368 -26.07 3.78 0.03
CA ILE A 368 -25.05 2.75 0.13
C ILE A 368 -23.83 3.20 -0.66
N THR A 369 -22.69 3.27 0.00
CA THR A 369 -21.39 3.47 -0.64
C THR A 369 -20.75 2.11 -0.81
N VAL A 370 -20.52 1.71 -2.06
CA VAL A 370 -19.71 0.53 -2.38
C VAL A 370 -18.31 0.94 -2.79
N ASP A 371 -17.32 0.08 -2.61
CA ASP A 371 -16.03 0.25 -3.26
C ASP A 371 -16.31 0.45 -4.75
N SER A 372 -15.84 1.56 -5.31
CA SER A 372 -15.83 1.73 -6.75
C SER A 372 -14.91 0.65 -7.26
N GLY A 373 -15.46 -0.48 -7.66
CA GLY A 373 -14.71 -1.56 -8.25
C GLY A 373 -13.85 -0.93 -9.33
N SER A 374 -12.54 -0.90 -9.11
CA SER A 374 -11.61 -0.75 -10.21
C SER A 374 -11.96 -1.94 -11.11
N GLY A 375 -12.66 -1.65 -12.21
CA GLY A 375 -12.86 -2.64 -13.26
C GLY A 375 -11.50 -3.29 -13.50
N GLY A 376 -11.47 -4.62 -13.39
CA GLY A 376 -10.23 -5.39 -13.27
C GLY A 376 -9.12 -4.86 -14.16
N GLY A 377 -8.20 -4.10 -13.55
CA GLY A 377 -6.85 -4.00 -14.04
C GLY A 377 -6.15 -5.29 -13.62
N PRO A 378 -5.34 -5.93 -14.47
CA PRO A 378 -4.57 -7.08 -14.05
C PRO A 378 -3.74 -6.66 -12.84
N THR A 379 -4.07 -7.18 -11.66
CA THR A 379 -3.13 -7.14 -10.56
C THR A 379 -1.92 -7.93 -11.02
N ASN A 380 -0.75 -7.28 -11.07
CA ASN A 380 0.51 -7.98 -11.22
C ASN A 380 0.72 -8.86 -9.99
N GLN A 381 0.17 -10.07 -10.03
CA GLN A 381 0.47 -11.11 -9.06
C GLN A 381 1.84 -11.66 -9.45
N PRO A 382 2.80 -11.77 -8.50
CA PRO A 382 4.06 -12.45 -8.78
C PRO A 382 3.76 -13.83 -9.39
N PRO A 383 4.51 -14.26 -10.43
CA PRO A 383 4.26 -15.54 -11.08
C PRO A 383 4.22 -16.63 -10.01
N THR A 384 3.08 -17.32 -9.91
CA THR A 384 2.97 -18.48 -9.04
C THR A 384 3.68 -19.62 -9.74
N VAL A 385 4.93 -19.88 -9.35
CA VAL A 385 5.67 -21.05 -9.84
C VAL A 385 5.05 -22.29 -9.20
N ASN A 386 4.22 -23.00 -9.95
CA ASN A 386 3.79 -24.34 -9.61
C ASN A 386 4.73 -25.33 -10.31
N ALA A 387 5.65 -25.94 -9.56
CA ALA A 387 6.56 -26.97 -10.08
C ALA A 387 5.86 -28.32 -10.36
N GLY A 388 4.52 -28.37 -10.26
CA GLY A 388 3.75 -29.62 -10.24
C GLY A 388 3.83 -30.29 -8.87
N ALA A 389 3.07 -31.38 -8.69
CA ALA A 389 3.22 -32.23 -7.51
C ALA A 389 4.58 -32.97 -7.57
N ASP A 390 5.16 -33.27 -6.41
CA ASP A 390 6.38 -34.08 -6.30
C ASP A 390 6.23 -35.39 -7.10
N GLN A 391 7.08 -35.56 -8.11
CA GLN A 391 7.10 -36.79 -8.89
C GLN A 391 7.97 -37.82 -8.18
N THR A 392 7.34 -38.89 -7.70
CA THR A 392 8.08 -40.05 -7.19
C THR A 392 8.57 -40.88 -8.37
N ILE A 393 9.84 -40.76 -8.74
CA ILE A 393 10.46 -41.66 -9.71
C ILE A 393 10.80 -42.97 -9.01
N THR A 394 10.05 -44.02 -9.33
CA THR A 394 10.45 -45.40 -8.99
C THR A 394 11.50 -45.84 -10.00
N LEU A 395 12.75 -45.93 -9.57
CA LEU A 395 13.80 -46.53 -10.38
C LEU A 395 13.45 -48.00 -10.64
N PRO A 396 13.65 -48.54 -11.86
CA PRO A 396 13.55 -49.97 -12.09
C PRO A 396 14.46 -50.72 -11.12
N SER A 397 13.99 -51.83 -10.56
CA SER A 397 14.80 -52.67 -9.67
C SER A 397 16.11 -53.03 -10.37
N GLY A 398 17.22 -52.49 -9.86
CA GLY A 398 18.56 -52.75 -10.40
C GLY A 398 19.40 -51.53 -10.78
N ALA A 399 18.91 -50.29 -10.62
CA ALA A 399 19.75 -49.11 -10.83
C ALA A 399 20.78 -48.94 -9.70
N THR A 400 22.03 -49.35 -9.93
CA THR A 400 23.18 -49.03 -9.06
C THR A 400 23.74 -47.66 -9.41
N LEU A 401 23.76 -46.73 -8.44
CA LEU A 401 24.60 -45.52 -8.52
C LEU A 401 26.06 -45.92 -8.28
N ALA A 402 26.89 -45.85 -9.31
CA ALA A 402 28.34 -45.96 -9.17
C ALA A 402 28.93 -44.56 -8.92
N GLY A 403 29.18 -44.22 -7.65
CA GLY A 403 30.08 -43.12 -7.28
C GLY A 403 31.45 -43.70 -6.95
N VAL A 404 32.49 -43.28 -7.67
CA VAL A 404 33.88 -43.57 -7.28
C VAL A 404 34.37 -42.40 -6.44
N VAL A 405 34.76 -42.68 -5.19
CA VAL A 405 35.58 -41.77 -4.39
C VAL A 405 37.03 -42.16 -4.68
N ASN A 406 37.77 -41.27 -5.34
CA ASN A 406 39.22 -41.36 -5.39
C ASN A 406 39.76 -40.58 -4.19
N ASP A 407 40.56 -41.26 -3.37
CA ASP A 407 41.27 -40.71 -2.21
C ASP A 407 42.38 -39.72 -2.64
#